data_AF-R9KET3-F1
#
_entry.id   AF-R9KET3-F1
#
_cell.length_a   1.000
_cell.length_b   1.000
_cell.length_c   1.000
_cell.angle_alpha   90.00
_cell.angle_beta   90.00
_cell.angle_gamma   90.00
#
_symmetry.space_group_name_H-M   'P 1'
#
loop_
_entity.id
_entity.type
_entity.pdbx_description
1 polymer ?
#
loop_
_entity_poly.entity_id
_entity_poly.type
_entity_poly.pdbx_seq_one_letter_code
_entity_poly.pdbx_strand_id
1 'polypeptide(L)'
;MYKNQRIIIDTRKYDVDEVFERYKHGQLFFYEKRSAARAHKNKVTREVLEALWKGIPFPPVYVSELQNGALLVLEKNNRLRFLMEYLEYGFDVNSKDTSELEETKHFLEKMERYGSKKDIYYSAVILHVIDYLNPKYMHMQVGAFIEEWTNLQEQSIRNILYHGEGMEFFGELLSKIDYPLRLELNIQYNLIYFLMVHCVASRFFNAREVQSADRFQLLEYTLYGLQDMDGRFLDGLCEQFESLYYFLGRKANSSSLFIRISAEDRTKYLCFMGIWEKIRTGENRMEVFENKRVRNMVERCDMSFMGINRIAEIFREGDLW
;
A
#
# COMPACT_ATOMS: atom_id res chain seq x y z
N MET A 1 -2.78 17.99 18.90
CA MET A 1 -2.45 17.08 20.03
C MET A 1 -3.31 15.83 19.90
N TYR A 2 -2.83 14.81 19.18
CA TYR A 2 -3.57 13.55 19.04
C TYR A 2 -3.37 12.73 20.33
N LYS A 3 -4.42 12.65 21.15
CA LYS A 3 -4.49 11.69 22.26
C LYS A 3 -4.41 10.29 21.67
N ASN A 4 -3.85 9.32 22.39
CA ASN A 4 -3.97 7.88 22.11
C ASN A 4 -5.46 7.52 21.95
N GLN A 5 -6.01 7.72 20.76
CA GLN A 5 -7.39 7.44 20.44
C GLN A 5 -7.43 5.98 20.01
N ARG A 6 -8.16 5.20 20.79
CA ARG A 6 -8.48 3.83 20.43
C ARG A 6 -9.22 3.86 19.09
N ILE A 7 -8.74 3.09 18.12
CA ILE A 7 -9.41 2.98 16.84
C ILE A 7 -10.83 2.43 17.02
N ILE A 8 -11.80 3.02 16.32
CA ILE A 8 -13.20 2.59 16.30
C ILE A 8 -13.36 1.59 15.15
N ILE A 9 -13.65 0.34 15.51
CA ILE A 9 -13.90 -0.75 14.55
C ILE A 9 -15.19 -1.44 14.94
N ASP A 10 -16.15 -1.43 14.02
CA ASP A 10 -17.43 -2.12 14.16
C ASP A 10 -17.38 -3.49 13.49
N THR A 11 -18.12 -4.45 14.04
CA THR A 11 -18.28 -5.76 13.40
C THR A 11 -19.69 -5.85 12.81
N ARG A 12 -19.78 -5.91 11.48
CA ARG A 12 -21.03 -6.02 10.75
C ARG A 12 -21.10 -7.41 10.11
N LYS A 13 -22.22 -8.10 10.29
CA LYS A 13 -22.47 -9.43 9.69
C LYS A 13 -23.42 -9.25 8.52
N TYR A 14 -23.01 -9.75 7.37
CA TYR A 14 -23.81 -9.79 6.15
C TYR A 14 -23.91 -11.23 5.65
N ASP A 15 -24.83 -11.49 4.74
CA ASP A 15 -24.71 -12.64 3.85
C ASP A 15 -23.96 -12.25 2.55
N VAL A 16 -23.63 -13.25 1.73
CA VAL A 16 -22.93 -13.02 0.45
C VAL A 16 -23.78 -12.20 -0.51
N ASP A 17 -25.11 -12.35 -0.48
CA ASP A 17 -26.04 -11.61 -1.32
C ASP A 17 -25.99 -10.10 -1.02
N GLU A 18 -26.05 -9.71 0.25
CA GLU A 18 -25.95 -8.32 0.70
C GLU A 18 -24.60 -7.69 0.33
N VAL A 19 -23.51 -8.44 0.46
CA VAL A 19 -22.17 -7.96 0.05
C VAL A 19 -22.09 -7.82 -1.48
N PHE A 20 -22.69 -8.75 -2.22
CA PHE A 20 -22.73 -8.72 -3.68
C PHE A 20 -23.57 -7.56 -4.22
N GLU A 21 -24.72 -7.27 -3.60
CA GLU A 21 -25.53 -6.11 -3.97
C GLU A 21 -24.78 -4.79 -3.69
N ARG A 22 -24.02 -4.69 -2.59
CA ARG A 22 -23.12 -3.53 -2.38
C ARG A 22 -22.06 -3.40 -3.46
N TYR A 23 -21.47 -4.52 -3.90
CA TYR A 23 -20.52 -4.53 -5.02
C TYR A 23 -21.16 -4.02 -6.31
N LYS A 24 -22.34 -4.53 -6.68
CA LYS A 24 -23.06 -4.11 -7.90
C LYS A 24 -23.45 -2.63 -7.89
N HIS A 25 -23.80 -2.09 -6.73
CA HIS A 25 -24.15 -0.69 -6.58
C HIS A 25 -22.94 0.25 -6.43
N GLY A 26 -21.71 -0.26 -6.54
CA GLY A 26 -20.49 0.55 -6.37
C GLY A 26 -20.29 1.06 -4.94
N GLN A 27 -20.85 0.37 -3.95
CA GLN A 27 -20.71 0.65 -2.52
C GLN A 27 -19.63 -0.23 -1.84
N LEU A 28 -19.03 -1.17 -2.59
CA LEU A 28 -17.90 -1.99 -2.15
C LEU A 28 -16.75 -1.83 -3.16
N PHE A 29 -15.65 -1.25 -2.71
CA PHE A 29 -14.48 -0.96 -3.52
C PHE A 29 -13.35 -1.95 -3.24
N PHE A 30 -12.59 -2.25 -4.27
CA PHE A 30 -11.34 -3.00 -4.18
C PHE A 30 -10.23 -2.13 -4.74
N TYR A 31 -9.09 -2.08 -4.05
CA TYR A 31 -7.94 -1.33 -4.55
C TYR A 31 -7.34 -1.99 -5.79
N GLU A 32 -6.66 -1.16 -6.59
CA GLU A 32 -6.04 -1.62 -7.81
C GLU A 32 -4.92 -2.61 -7.51
N LYS A 33 -4.98 -3.77 -8.18
CA LYS A 33 -3.95 -4.79 -8.18
C LYS A 33 -3.62 -5.14 -9.62
N ARG A 34 -2.37 -5.52 -9.86
CA ARG A 34 -2.01 -6.21 -11.10
C ARG A 34 -2.95 -7.38 -11.29
N SER A 35 -3.52 -7.50 -12.49
CA SER A 35 -4.43 -8.58 -12.84
C SER A 35 -3.77 -9.91 -12.48
N ALA A 36 -4.42 -10.67 -11.60
CA ALA A 36 -3.95 -11.99 -11.25
C ALA A 36 -4.02 -12.88 -12.49
N ALA A 37 -3.08 -13.82 -12.61
CA ALA A 37 -3.19 -14.86 -13.62
C ALA A 37 -4.56 -15.53 -13.48
N ARG A 38 -5.27 -15.67 -14.58
CA ARG A 38 -6.61 -16.24 -14.65
C ARG A 38 -6.74 -17.57 -13.92
N ALA A 39 -5.78 -18.48 -14.14
CA ALA A 39 -5.72 -19.77 -13.45
C ALA A 39 -5.67 -19.62 -11.93
N HIS A 40 -4.97 -18.61 -11.42
CA HIS A 40 -4.95 -18.32 -9.98
C HIS A 40 -6.30 -17.80 -9.49
N LYS A 41 -6.94 -16.87 -10.22
CA LYS A 41 -8.28 -16.37 -9.88
C LYS A 41 -9.31 -17.51 -9.84
N ASN A 42 -9.39 -18.31 -10.90
CA ASN A 42 -10.32 -19.44 -10.99
C ASN A 42 -10.08 -20.46 -9.88
N LYS A 43 -8.82 -20.78 -9.58
CA LYS A 43 -8.45 -21.66 -8.47
C LYS A 43 -8.94 -21.12 -7.12
N VAL A 44 -8.64 -19.87 -6.79
CA VAL A 44 -9.05 -19.25 -5.52
C VAL A 44 -10.57 -19.16 -5.41
N THR A 45 -11.27 -18.76 -6.47
CA THR A 45 -12.74 -18.74 -6.52
C THR A 45 -13.31 -20.13 -6.23
N ARG A 46 -12.76 -21.18 -6.85
CA ARG A 46 -13.20 -22.57 -6.61
C ARG A 46 -13.00 -22.98 -5.15
N GLU A 47 -11.83 -22.70 -4.57
CA GLU A 47 -11.55 -23.00 -3.16
C GLU A 47 -12.55 -22.31 -2.22
N VAL A 48 -12.88 -21.04 -2.48
CA VAL A 48 -13.88 -20.28 -1.73
C VAL A 48 -15.26 -20.92 -1.87
N LEU A 49 -15.72 -21.17 -3.09
CA LEU A 49 -17.05 -21.75 -3.35
C LEU A 49 -17.20 -23.14 -2.71
N GLU A 50 -16.16 -23.98 -2.79
CA GLU A 50 -16.15 -25.29 -2.12
C GLU A 50 -16.24 -25.18 -0.60
N ALA A 51 -15.57 -24.19 -0.01
CA ALA A 51 -15.64 -23.96 1.44
C ALA A 51 -17.03 -23.49 1.87
N LEU A 52 -17.59 -22.49 1.18
CA LEU A 52 -18.93 -21.95 1.46
C LEU A 52 -20.00 -23.04 1.33
N TRP A 53 -19.93 -23.84 0.27
CA TRP A 53 -20.88 -24.93 0.06
C TRP A 53 -20.77 -26.05 1.11
N LYS A 54 -19.60 -26.24 1.73
CA LYS A 54 -19.44 -27.13 2.90
C LYS A 54 -19.95 -26.50 4.21
N GLY A 55 -20.53 -25.30 4.17
CA GLY A 55 -20.99 -24.55 5.34
C GLY A 55 -19.87 -23.88 6.14
N ILE A 56 -18.65 -23.80 5.58
CA ILE A 56 -17.56 -23.06 6.21
C ILE A 56 -17.79 -21.57 5.92
N PRO A 57 -17.91 -20.70 6.94
CA PRO A 57 -18.20 -19.28 6.73
C PRO A 57 -17.04 -18.59 6.02
N PHE A 58 -17.34 -17.49 5.33
CA PHE A 58 -16.30 -16.69 4.70
C PHE A 58 -15.38 -16.08 5.78
N PRO A 59 -14.04 -16.07 5.60
CA PRO A 59 -13.13 -15.48 6.58
C PRO A 59 -13.47 -14.01 6.87
N PRO A 60 -13.29 -13.49 8.10
CA PRO A 60 -13.53 -12.09 8.39
C PRO A 60 -12.69 -11.17 7.50
N VAL A 61 -13.29 -10.08 7.03
CA VAL A 61 -12.66 -9.12 6.12
C VAL A 61 -12.61 -7.74 6.78
N TYR A 62 -11.44 -7.11 6.76
CA TYR A 62 -11.32 -5.72 7.19
C TYR A 62 -11.64 -4.78 6.04
N VAL A 63 -12.44 -3.76 6.34
CA VAL A 63 -12.84 -2.74 5.37
C VAL A 63 -12.70 -1.36 5.99
N SER A 64 -12.34 -0.37 5.18
CA SER A 64 -12.36 1.05 5.55
C SER A 64 -13.67 1.67 5.08
N GLU A 65 -14.43 2.28 5.98
CA GLU A 65 -15.61 3.07 5.61
C GLU A 65 -15.17 4.44 5.10
N LEU A 66 -15.58 4.76 3.87
CA LEU A 66 -15.34 6.05 3.24
C LEU A 66 -16.39 7.06 3.69
N GLN A 67 -16.12 8.36 3.50
CA GLN A 67 -17.03 9.46 3.90
C GLN A 67 -18.44 9.36 3.27
N ASN A 68 -18.56 8.71 2.11
CA ASN A 68 -19.84 8.49 1.44
C ASN A 68 -20.55 7.19 1.89
N GLY A 69 -20.05 6.51 2.92
CA GLY A 69 -20.60 5.26 3.45
C GLY A 69 -20.25 4.00 2.64
N ALA A 70 -19.46 4.14 1.57
CA ALA A 70 -18.96 2.99 0.83
C ALA A 70 -17.79 2.32 1.56
N LEU A 71 -17.53 1.05 1.24
CA LEU A 71 -16.56 0.22 1.95
C LEU A 71 -15.38 -0.12 1.03
N LEU A 72 -14.18 0.28 1.41
CA LEU A 72 -12.94 -0.12 0.76
C LEU A 72 -12.40 -1.41 1.40
N VAL A 73 -12.34 -2.50 0.63
CA VAL A 73 -11.82 -3.78 1.09
C VAL A 73 -10.30 -3.75 1.18
N LEU A 74 -9.78 -4.12 2.35
CA LEU A 74 -8.35 -4.09 2.67
C LEU A 74 -7.62 -5.40 2.38
N GLU A 75 -8.37 -6.47 2.08
CA GLU A 75 -7.87 -7.83 1.88
C GLU A 75 -6.72 -7.94 0.86
N LYS A 76 -5.61 -8.58 1.26
CA LYS A 76 -4.44 -8.84 0.41
C LYS A 76 -4.68 -9.93 -0.64
N ASN A 77 -5.40 -10.98 -0.29
CA ASN A 77 -5.46 -12.23 -1.06
C ASN A 77 -6.56 -12.28 -2.16
N ASN A 78 -7.43 -11.28 -2.25
CA ASN A 78 -8.52 -11.17 -3.25
C ASN A 78 -9.63 -12.23 -3.18
N ARG A 79 -9.77 -13.00 -2.11
CA ARG A 79 -10.84 -13.99 -2.02
C ARG A 79 -12.22 -13.34 -2.17
N LEU A 80 -12.46 -12.21 -1.49
CA LEU A 80 -13.75 -11.54 -1.56
C LEU A 80 -13.96 -10.94 -2.95
N ARG A 81 -12.93 -10.28 -3.49
CA ARG A 81 -12.96 -9.71 -4.85
C ARG A 81 -13.29 -10.76 -5.90
N PHE A 82 -12.59 -11.89 -5.89
CA PHE A 82 -12.78 -12.95 -6.87
C PHE A 82 -14.13 -13.65 -6.73
N LEU A 83 -14.67 -13.72 -5.50
CA LEU A 83 -16.04 -14.19 -5.28
C LEU A 83 -17.06 -13.21 -5.90
N MET A 84 -16.94 -11.90 -5.66
CA MET A 84 -17.83 -10.88 -6.24
C MET A 84 -17.77 -10.89 -7.77
N GLU A 85 -16.57 -10.91 -8.35
CA GLU A 85 -16.38 -10.98 -9.80
C GLU A 85 -16.95 -12.27 -10.40
N TYR A 86 -16.89 -13.40 -9.68
CA TYR A 86 -17.51 -14.66 -10.11
C TYR A 86 -19.04 -14.60 -10.06
N LEU A 87 -19.63 -13.99 -9.04
CA LEU A 87 -21.09 -13.86 -8.96
C LEU A 87 -21.64 -12.97 -10.08
N GLU A 88 -20.89 -11.94 -10.48
CA GLU A 88 -21.26 -11.04 -11.58
C GLU A 88 -21.05 -11.66 -12.97
N TYR A 89 -19.88 -12.28 -13.21
CA TYR A 89 -19.47 -12.67 -14.57
C TYR A 89 -19.33 -14.18 -14.78
N GLY A 90 -19.43 -14.99 -13.73
CA GLY A 90 -19.14 -16.41 -13.75
C GLY A 90 -17.63 -16.71 -13.82
N PHE A 91 -17.30 -17.98 -14.08
CA PHE A 91 -15.92 -18.33 -14.44
C PHE A 91 -15.64 -17.80 -15.84
N ASP A 92 -14.47 -17.17 -15.99
CA ASP A 92 -13.94 -16.97 -17.32
C ASP A 92 -13.55 -18.37 -17.85
N VAL A 93 -14.16 -18.79 -18.96
CA VAL A 93 -13.95 -20.10 -19.63
C VAL A 93 -13.20 -20.06 -20.96
N ASN A 94 -12.83 -18.90 -21.50
CA ASN A 94 -11.88 -18.75 -22.63
C ASN A 94 -10.39 -19.11 -22.36
N SER A 95 -10.06 -20.06 -21.46
CA SER A 95 -8.64 -20.38 -21.18
C SER A 95 -8.03 -21.17 -22.33
N LYS A 96 -6.79 -20.85 -22.70
CA LYS A 96 -6.00 -21.65 -23.67
C LYS A 96 -5.41 -22.91 -23.03
N ASP A 97 -5.43 -23.01 -21.71
CA ASP A 97 -4.98 -24.18 -20.97
C ASP A 97 -6.12 -25.19 -20.85
N THR A 98 -5.97 -26.32 -21.53
CA THR A 98 -6.97 -27.40 -21.55
C THR A 98 -7.17 -28.04 -20.18
N SER A 99 -6.14 -28.06 -19.33
CA SER A 99 -6.25 -28.68 -17.99
C SER A 99 -7.11 -27.85 -17.03
N GLU A 100 -6.89 -26.53 -17.01
CA GLU A 100 -7.67 -25.58 -16.21
C GLU A 100 -9.16 -25.60 -16.62
N LEU A 101 -9.40 -25.71 -17.93
CA LEU A 101 -10.73 -25.75 -18.51
C LEU A 101 -11.52 -26.98 -18.04
N GLU A 102 -10.89 -28.15 -18.10
CA GLU A 102 -11.50 -29.41 -17.65
C GLU A 102 -11.74 -29.43 -16.14
N GLU A 103 -10.81 -28.91 -15.32
CA GLU A 103 -11.05 -28.76 -13.88
C GLU A 103 -12.24 -27.84 -13.58
N THR A 104 -12.36 -26.72 -14.31
CA THR A 104 -13.44 -25.76 -14.12
C THR A 104 -14.79 -26.36 -14.52
N LYS A 105 -14.85 -27.07 -15.66
CA LYS A 105 -16.04 -27.80 -16.08
C LYS A 105 -16.45 -28.86 -15.06
N HIS A 106 -15.50 -29.69 -14.61
CA HIS A 106 -15.77 -30.72 -13.61
C HIS A 106 -16.31 -30.12 -12.31
N PHE A 107 -15.76 -28.99 -11.87
CA PHE A 107 -16.26 -28.26 -10.71
C PHE A 107 -17.69 -27.74 -10.92
N LEU A 108 -17.99 -27.13 -12.07
CA LEU A 108 -19.32 -26.65 -12.41
C LEU A 108 -20.35 -27.78 -12.44
N GLU A 109 -20.03 -28.92 -13.06
CA GLU A 109 -20.90 -30.11 -13.08
C GLU A 109 -21.17 -30.63 -11.65
N LYS A 110 -20.15 -30.65 -10.80
CA LYS A 110 -20.29 -31.04 -9.40
C LYS A 110 -21.20 -30.07 -8.63
N MET A 111 -21.03 -28.76 -8.85
CA MET A 111 -21.92 -27.76 -8.25
C MET A 111 -23.35 -27.87 -8.76
N GLU A 112 -23.59 -28.18 -10.03
CA GLU A 112 -24.96 -28.35 -10.54
C GLU A 112 -25.64 -29.60 -9.96
N ARG A 113 -24.88 -30.69 -9.77
CA ARG A 113 -25.44 -31.96 -9.26
C ARG A 113 -25.72 -31.95 -7.78
N TYR A 114 -24.91 -31.26 -7.00
CA TYR A 114 -24.94 -31.37 -5.53
C TYR A 114 -24.99 -30.02 -4.82
N GLY A 115 -24.70 -28.93 -5.52
CA GLY A 115 -24.62 -27.57 -4.97
C GLY A 115 -25.93 -26.81 -5.10
N SER A 116 -26.29 -26.08 -4.06
CA SER A 116 -27.34 -25.08 -4.11
C SER A 116 -26.67 -23.71 -4.14
N LYS A 117 -26.85 -22.97 -5.25
CA LYS A 117 -26.40 -21.57 -5.35
C LYS A 117 -26.95 -20.72 -4.21
N LYS A 118 -28.13 -21.06 -3.67
CA LYS A 118 -28.73 -20.38 -2.52
C LYS A 118 -27.85 -20.51 -1.27
N ASP A 119 -27.16 -21.63 -1.09
CA ASP A 119 -26.31 -21.88 0.09
C ASP A 119 -25.09 -20.94 0.08
N ILE A 120 -24.58 -20.61 -1.11
CA ILE A 120 -23.52 -19.62 -1.28
C ILE A 120 -24.03 -18.23 -0.93
N TYR A 121 -25.19 -17.82 -1.47
CA TYR A 121 -25.75 -16.49 -1.20
C TYR A 121 -26.08 -16.25 0.28
N TYR A 122 -26.61 -17.25 0.99
CA TYR A 122 -26.91 -17.15 2.43
C TYR A 122 -25.71 -17.39 3.35
N SER A 123 -24.52 -17.63 2.79
CA SER A 123 -23.31 -17.81 3.59
C SER A 123 -22.94 -16.50 4.30
N ALA A 124 -22.55 -16.57 5.57
CA ALA A 124 -22.20 -15.39 6.33
C ALA A 124 -20.81 -14.82 5.95
N VAL A 125 -20.74 -13.50 5.82
CA VAL A 125 -19.53 -12.70 5.67
C VAL A 125 -19.47 -11.72 6.85
N ILE A 126 -18.38 -11.77 7.61
CA ILE A 126 -18.13 -10.83 8.72
C ILE A 126 -17.21 -9.73 8.23
N LEU A 127 -17.66 -8.48 8.32
CA LEU A 127 -16.84 -7.31 8.02
C LEU A 127 -16.44 -6.60 9.32
N HIS A 128 -15.14 -6.40 9.51
CA HIS A 128 -14.59 -5.49 10.50
C HIS A 128 -14.42 -4.12 9.84
N VAL A 129 -15.35 -3.21 10.14
CA VAL A 129 -15.47 -1.89 9.52
C VAL A 129 -14.71 -0.88 10.36
N ILE A 130 -13.64 -0.33 9.82
CA ILE A 130 -12.94 0.82 10.40
C ILE A 130 -13.79 2.05 10.12
N ASP A 131 -14.28 2.69 11.18
CA ASP A 131 -15.20 3.83 11.09
C ASP A 131 -14.53 5.02 10.38
N TYR A 132 -15.29 5.70 9.52
CA TYR A 132 -14.84 6.85 8.74
C TYR A 132 -14.42 8.05 9.60
N LEU A 133 -14.84 8.10 10.88
CA LEU A 133 -14.44 9.10 11.87
C LEU A 133 -12.99 8.92 12.32
N ASN A 134 -12.39 7.74 12.14
CA ASN A 134 -10.97 7.57 12.41
C ASN A 134 -10.14 8.34 11.35
N PRO A 135 -9.04 9.00 11.75
CA PRO A 135 -8.09 9.56 10.79
C PRO A 135 -7.61 8.54 9.75
N LYS A 136 -7.41 8.95 8.51
CA LYS A 136 -7.07 8.06 7.39
C LYS A 136 -5.79 7.27 7.63
N TYR A 137 -4.80 7.85 8.31
CA TYR A 137 -3.60 7.11 8.72
C TYR A 137 -3.90 5.89 9.59
N MET A 138 -4.96 5.90 10.41
CA MET A 138 -5.35 4.74 11.24
C MET A 138 -5.94 3.61 10.38
N HIS A 139 -6.68 3.94 9.32
CA HIS A 139 -7.14 2.95 8.34
C HIS A 139 -5.96 2.26 7.65
N MET A 140 -4.93 3.05 7.29
CA MET A 140 -3.68 2.54 6.73
C MET A 140 -2.92 1.64 7.72
N GLN A 141 -2.82 2.06 8.98
CA GLN A 141 -2.16 1.29 10.05
C GLN A 141 -2.81 -0.07 10.27
N VAL A 142 -4.13 -0.10 10.43
CA VAL A 142 -4.86 -1.35 10.70
C VAL A 142 -4.76 -2.30 9.52
N GLY A 143 -4.96 -1.79 8.30
CA GLY A 143 -4.82 -2.64 7.13
C GLY A 143 -3.40 -3.18 6.96
N ALA A 144 -2.37 -2.37 7.15
CA ALA A 144 -0.97 -2.83 7.08
C ALA A 144 -0.64 -3.87 8.17
N PHE A 145 -1.16 -3.69 9.39
CA PHE A 145 -0.96 -4.63 10.50
C PHE A 145 -1.61 -5.99 10.26
N ILE A 146 -2.81 -6.01 9.69
CA ILE A 146 -3.61 -7.23 9.55
C ILE A 146 -3.25 -8.00 8.28
N GLU A 147 -3.04 -7.28 7.19
CA GLU A 147 -2.91 -7.86 5.86
C GLU A 147 -1.44 -7.97 5.42
N GLU A 148 -0.50 -7.34 6.13
CA GLU A 148 0.92 -7.29 5.80
C GLU A 148 1.12 -6.89 4.32
N TRP A 149 0.56 -5.74 3.97
CA TRP A 149 0.57 -5.24 2.59
C TRP A 149 1.99 -5.10 2.04
N THR A 150 2.12 -5.39 0.75
CA THR A 150 3.30 -4.95 -0.01
C THR A 150 3.23 -3.43 -0.24
N ASN A 151 4.37 -2.80 -0.50
CA ASN A 151 4.49 -1.37 -0.78
C ASN A 151 3.50 -0.88 -1.86
N LEU A 152 3.28 -1.70 -2.90
CA LEU A 152 2.36 -1.36 -3.99
C LEU A 152 0.89 -1.40 -3.53
N GLN A 153 0.54 -2.35 -2.67
CA GLN A 153 -0.81 -2.45 -2.13
C GLN A 153 -1.09 -1.29 -1.16
N GLU A 154 -0.11 -0.96 -0.31
CA GLU A 154 -0.17 0.23 0.54
C GLU A 154 -0.41 1.49 -0.30
N GLN A 155 0.33 1.68 -1.39
CA GLN A 155 0.13 2.84 -2.28
C GLN A 155 -1.23 2.81 -3.00
N SER A 156 -1.68 1.67 -3.54
CA SER A 156 -2.99 1.57 -4.18
C SER A 156 -4.14 1.94 -3.24
N ILE A 157 -4.04 1.54 -1.97
CA ILE A 157 -5.05 1.87 -0.95
C ILE A 157 -4.98 3.35 -0.56
N ARG A 158 -3.76 3.90 -0.41
CA ARG A 158 -3.55 5.33 -0.19
C ARG A 158 -4.20 6.18 -1.29
N ASN A 159 -4.05 5.80 -2.56
CA ASN A 159 -4.65 6.52 -3.68
C ASN A 159 -6.17 6.65 -3.57
N ILE A 160 -6.84 5.64 -2.99
CA ILE A 160 -8.30 5.66 -2.79
C ILE A 160 -8.65 6.47 -1.54
N LEU A 161 -8.01 6.18 -0.41
CA LEU A 161 -8.34 6.83 0.86
C LEU A 161 -8.10 8.34 0.81
N TYR A 162 -7.04 8.78 0.15
CA TYR A 162 -6.63 10.20 0.08
C TYR A 162 -7.05 10.87 -1.23
N HIS A 163 -7.95 10.25 -2.01
CA HIS A 163 -8.47 10.87 -3.23
C HIS A 163 -9.05 12.26 -2.93
N GLY A 164 -8.67 13.27 -3.73
CA GLY A 164 -9.07 14.68 -3.54
C GLY A 164 -8.40 15.41 -2.37
N GLU A 165 -7.70 14.73 -1.47
CA GLU A 165 -7.13 15.32 -0.25
C GLU A 165 -5.59 15.26 -0.27
N GLY A 166 -4.99 16.03 -1.18
CA GLY A 166 -3.54 16.11 -1.40
C GLY A 166 -3.01 15.17 -2.49
N MET A 167 -3.76 14.11 -2.84
CA MET A 167 -3.37 13.21 -3.93
C MET A 167 -3.41 13.85 -5.32
N GLU A 168 -4.25 14.87 -5.54
CA GLU A 168 -4.29 15.62 -6.80
C GLU A 168 -3.00 16.38 -7.03
N PHE A 169 -2.58 17.17 -6.02
CA PHE A 169 -1.31 17.88 -6.06
C PHE A 169 -0.10 16.93 -6.12
N PHE A 170 -0.17 15.81 -5.40
CA PHE A 170 0.84 14.76 -5.53
C PHE A 170 0.92 14.21 -6.96
N GLY A 171 -0.22 14.05 -7.64
CA GLY A 171 -0.32 13.74 -9.07
C GLY A 171 0.38 14.75 -9.96
N GLU A 172 0.22 16.04 -9.68
CA GLU A 172 0.92 17.12 -10.40
C GLU A 172 2.44 17.03 -10.22
N LEU A 173 2.92 16.75 -9.01
CA LEU A 173 4.36 16.53 -8.76
C LEU A 173 4.89 15.31 -9.50
N LEU A 174 4.15 14.21 -9.51
CA LEU A 174 4.53 13.00 -10.25
C LEU A 174 4.65 13.26 -11.74
N SER A 175 3.78 14.10 -12.31
CA SER A 175 3.81 14.44 -13.74
C SER A 175 5.13 15.10 -14.19
N LYS A 176 5.92 15.62 -13.25
CA LYS A 176 7.24 16.23 -13.50
C LYS A 176 8.37 15.21 -13.60
N ILE A 177 8.16 13.98 -13.16
CA ILE A 177 9.16 12.91 -13.17
C ILE A 177 8.92 12.04 -14.40
N ASP A 178 9.95 11.80 -15.21
CA ASP A 178 9.83 10.86 -16.31
C ASP A 178 9.88 9.43 -15.76
N TYR A 179 8.86 8.62 -16.03
CA TYR A 179 8.85 7.20 -15.68
C TYR A 179 7.90 6.36 -16.57
N PRO A 180 8.19 5.05 -16.76
CA PRO A 180 7.25 4.16 -17.41
C PRO A 180 5.98 3.96 -16.57
N LEU A 181 4.79 4.12 -17.16
CA LEU A 181 3.48 3.96 -16.49
C LEU A 181 3.35 2.66 -15.67
N ARG A 182 3.94 1.55 -16.12
CA ARG A 182 3.95 0.26 -15.39
C ARG A 182 4.62 0.32 -14.00
N LEU A 183 5.38 1.37 -13.71
CA LEU A 183 6.09 1.61 -12.45
C LEU A 183 5.40 2.69 -11.60
N GLU A 184 4.28 3.25 -12.03
CA GLU A 184 3.63 4.39 -11.40
C GLU A 184 3.43 4.20 -9.88
N LEU A 185 2.79 3.11 -9.44
CA LEU A 185 2.61 2.83 -8.00
C LEU A 185 3.93 2.72 -7.23
N ASN A 186 4.99 2.25 -7.89
CA ASN A 186 6.31 2.13 -7.27
C ASN A 186 6.97 3.52 -7.12
N ILE A 187 6.86 4.36 -8.16
CA ILE A 187 7.35 5.74 -8.14
C ILE A 187 6.58 6.56 -7.09
N GLN A 188 5.26 6.46 -7.08
CA GLN A 188 4.38 7.07 -6.08
C GLN A 188 4.81 6.70 -4.65
N TYR A 189 4.98 5.41 -4.38
CA TYR A 189 5.41 4.94 -3.08
C TYR A 189 6.79 5.51 -2.69
N ASN A 190 7.77 5.46 -3.59
CA ASN A 190 9.11 5.97 -3.27
C ASN A 190 9.13 7.48 -3.10
N LEU A 191 8.41 8.22 -3.94
CA LEU A 191 8.39 9.68 -3.91
C LEU A 191 7.76 10.21 -2.62
N ILE A 192 6.61 9.67 -2.21
CA ILE A 192 5.97 10.17 -0.98
C ILE A 192 6.83 9.92 0.27
N TYR A 193 7.51 8.77 0.34
CA TYR A 193 8.46 8.47 1.40
C TYR A 193 9.69 9.39 1.34
N PHE A 194 10.20 9.67 0.14
CA PHE A 194 11.31 10.60 -0.07
C PHE A 194 10.95 12.01 0.41
N LEU A 195 9.80 12.53 0.00
CA LEU A 195 9.28 13.83 0.43
C LEU A 195 9.10 13.88 1.95
N MET A 196 8.50 12.84 2.54
CA MET A 196 8.30 12.74 4.00
C MET A 196 9.63 12.85 4.76
N VAL A 197 10.63 12.08 4.34
CA VAL A 197 11.95 12.07 4.97
C VAL A 197 12.64 13.44 4.85
N HIS A 198 12.53 14.08 3.68
CA HIS A 198 13.04 15.44 3.48
C HIS A 198 12.31 16.49 4.33
N CYS A 199 11.00 16.36 4.54
CA CYS A 199 10.22 17.25 5.39
C CYS A 199 10.67 17.15 6.86
N VAL A 200 10.85 15.92 7.35
CA VAL A 200 11.37 15.70 8.72
C VAL A 200 12.78 16.29 8.86
N ALA A 201 13.70 15.95 7.96
CA ALA A 201 15.09 16.41 8.05
C ALA A 201 15.27 17.91 7.84
N SER A 202 14.37 18.55 7.09
CA SER A 202 14.36 20.01 6.90
C SER A 202 13.62 20.76 8.01
N ARG A 203 13.15 20.05 9.05
CA ARG A 203 12.37 20.61 10.18
C ARG A 203 11.11 21.35 9.72
N PHE A 204 10.45 20.84 8.67
CA PHE A 204 9.21 21.41 8.16
C PHE A 204 8.06 21.22 9.15
N PHE A 205 8.02 20.07 9.84
CA PHE A 205 7.01 19.79 10.86
C PHE A 205 7.36 20.44 12.20
N ASN A 206 6.34 20.88 12.94
CA ASN A 206 6.50 21.30 14.33
C ASN A 206 6.89 20.10 15.19
N ALA A 207 8.14 20.05 15.63
CA ALA A 207 8.70 18.93 16.39
C ALA A 207 7.90 18.58 17.67
N ARG A 208 7.21 19.56 18.28
CA ARG A 208 6.37 19.29 19.46
C ARG A 208 5.08 18.52 19.13
N GLU A 209 4.60 18.64 17.90
CA GLU A 209 3.35 18.02 17.45
C GLU A 209 3.57 16.63 16.89
N VAL A 210 4.68 16.42 16.19
CA VAL A 210 4.97 15.18 15.46
C VAL A 210 6.00 14.28 16.17
N GLN A 211 6.41 14.60 17.40
CA GLN A 211 7.46 13.84 18.10
C GLN A 211 7.16 12.34 18.20
N SER A 212 5.89 11.99 18.43
CA SER A 212 5.41 10.61 18.53
C SER A 212 4.84 10.07 17.23
N ALA A 213 4.99 10.78 16.11
CA ALA A 213 4.41 10.39 14.84
C ALA A 213 5.15 9.17 14.26
N ASP A 214 4.39 8.12 13.96
CA ASP A 214 4.87 7.00 13.16
C ASP A 214 4.85 7.33 11.65
N ARG A 215 5.30 6.36 10.84
CA ARG A 215 5.41 6.52 9.39
C ARG A 215 4.08 6.88 8.73
N PHE A 216 2.94 6.34 9.18
CA PHE A 216 1.65 6.57 8.53
C PHE A 216 1.13 7.97 8.83
N GLN A 217 1.30 8.42 10.07
CA GLN A 217 0.99 9.80 10.44
C GLN A 217 1.86 10.80 9.67
N LEU A 218 3.17 10.54 9.56
CA LEU A 218 4.08 11.41 8.82
C LEU A 218 3.76 11.47 7.33
N LEU A 219 3.39 10.35 6.71
CA LEU A 219 2.95 10.33 5.32
C LEU A 219 1.67 11.14 5.10
N GLU A 220 0.70 11.04 6.01
CA GLU A 220 -0.52 11.86 5.99
C GLU A 220 -0.18 13.36 6.12
N TYR A 221 0.66 13.73 7.10
CA TYR A 221 1.09 15.12 7.27
C TYR A 221 1.88 15.64 6.07
N THR A 222 2.64 14.78 5.42
CA THR A 222 3.37 15.13 4.20
C THR A 222 2.38 15.44 3.09
N LEU A 223 1.41 14.56 2.81
CA LEU A 223 0.40 14.75 1.78
C LEU A 223 -0.39 16.05 1.98
N TYR A 224 -0.88 16.32 3.20
CA TYR A 224 -1.63 17.54 3.49
C TYR A 224 -0.75 18.79 3.41
N GLY A 225 0.53 18.70 3.81
CA GLY A 225 1.45 19.82 3.78
C GLY A 225 2.00 20.17 2.39
N LEU A 226 1.85 19.30 1.38
CA LEU A 226 2.46 19.52 0.06
C LEU A 226 2.02 20.83 -0.59
N GLN A 227 0.75 21.22 -0.45
CA GLN A 227 0.19 22.43 -1.04
C GLN A 227 0.76 23.72 -0.42
N ASP A 228 1.23 23.64 0.82
CA ASP A 228 1.78 24.78 1.57
C ASP A 228 3.30 24.96 1.35
N MET A 229 3.95 24.01 0.67
CA MET A 229 5.39 24.06 0.42
C MET A 229 5.74 24.96 -0.76
N ASP A 230 6.92 25.60 -0.67
CA ASP A 230 7.45 26.41 -1.78
C ASP A 230 7.65 25.54 -3.03
N GLY A 231 7.09 25.98 -4.16
CA GLY A 231 7.12 25.22 -5.41
C GLY A 231 8.54 24.94 -5.90
N ARG A 232 9.46 25.91 -5.76
CA ARG A 232 10.88 25.72 -6.15
C ARG A 232 11.58 24.69 -5.28
N PHE A 233 11.23 24.65 -3.99
CA PHE A 233 11.71 23.61 -3.10
C PHE A 233 11.23 22.23 -3.54
N LEU A 234 9.95 22.07 -3.87
CA LEU A 234 9.39 20.81 -4.36
C LEU A 234 9.97 20.38 -5.71
N ASP A 235 10.19 21.32 -6.63
CA ASP A 235 10.82 21.04 -7.93
C ASP A 235 12.24 20.48 -7.73
N GLY A 236 13.03 21.12 -6.87
CA GLY A 236 14.38 20.62 -6.53
C GLY A 236 14.36 19.24 -5.88
N LEU A 237 13.34 18.93 -5.06
CA LEU A 237 13.18 17.57 -4.50
C LEU A 237 12.80 16.54 -5.57
N CYS A 238 11.96 16.90 -6.54
CA CYS A 238 11.58 16.00 -7.64
C CYS A 238 12.78 15.69 -8.54
N GLU A 239 13.57 16.71 -8.91
CA GLU A 239 14.81 16.54 -9.68
C GLU A 239 15.83 15.66 -8.93
N GLN A 240 15.99 15.88 -7.63
CA GLN A 240 16.88 15.07 -6.80
C GLN A 240 16.40 13.62 -6.71
N PHE A 241 15.10 13.42 -6.46
CA PHE A 241 14.49 12.10 -6.41
C PHE A 241 14.72 11.34 -7.72
N GLU A 242 14.45 11.97 -8.86
CA GLU A 242 14.60 11.36 -10.18
C GLU A 242 16.05 10.90 -10.42
N SER A 243 17.00 11.80 -10.17
CA SER A 243 18.44 11.52 -10.28
C SER A 243 18.87 10.31 -9.43
N LEU A 244 18.44 10.28 -8.17
CA LEU A 244 18.79 9.20 -7.25
C LEU A 244 18.10 7.89 -7.58
N TYR A 245 16.82 7.94 -7.97
CA TYR A 245 16.04 6.76 -8.34
C TYR A 245 16.67 6.05 -9.55
N TYR A 246 17.03 6.80 -10.60
CA TYR A 246 17.72 6.25 -11.76
C TYR A 246 19.13 5.74 -11.43
N PHE A 247 19.87 6.44 -10.58
CA PHE A 247 21.18 6.00 -10.12
C PHE A 247 21.11 4.65 -9.41
N LEU A 248 20.16 4.49 -8.47
CA LEU A 248 19.93 3.23 -7.75
C LEU A 248 19.48 2.12 -8.69
N GLY A 249 18.61 2.41 -9.65
CA GLY A 249 18.18 1.46 -10.68
C GLY A 249 19.36 0.90 -11.49
N ARG A 250 20.30 1.75 -11.91
CA ARG A 250 21.51 1.32 -12.63
C ARG A 250 22.42 0.45 -11.74
N LYS A 251 22.63 0.84 -10.49
CA LYS A 251 23.46 0.08 -9.52
C LYS A 251 22.86 -1.27 -9.14
N ALA A 252 21.53 -1.38 -9.11
CA ALA A 252 20.85 -2.63 -8.87
C ALA A 252 21.11 -3.67 -9.97
N ASN A 253 21.29 -3.22 -11.21
CA ASN A 253 21.62 -4.11 -12.33
C ASN A 253 23.11 -4.51 -12.36
N SER A 254 23.99 -3.76 -11.70
CA SER A 254 25.45 -3.96 -11.75
C SER A 254 26.07 -4.55 -10.49
N SER A 255 25.35 -4.64 -9.37
CA SER A 255 25.90 -5.12 -8.09
C SER A 255 25.03 -6.18 -7.43
N SER A 256 25.64 -7.29 -7.03
CA SER A 256 24.97 -8.41 -6.37
C SER A 256 24.39 -8.06 -5.00
N LEU A 257 24.96 -7.03 -4.34
CA LEU A 257 24.47 -6.51 -3.07
C LEU A 257 23.06 -5.90 -3.21
N PHE A 258 22.79 -5.11 -4.26
CA PHE A 258 21.49 -4.46 -4.44
C PHE A 258 20.36 -5.42 -4.82
N ILE A 259 20.67 -6.53 -5.48
CA ILE A 259 19.67 -7.54 -5.87
C ILE A 259 18.97 -8.11 -4.62
N ARG A 260 19.69 -8.21 -3.50
CA ARG A 260 19.19 -8.87 -2.27
C ARG A 260 18.43 -7.95 -1.32
N ILE A 261 18.42 -6.64 -1.57
CA ILE A 261 17.80 -5.64 -0.69
C ILE A 261 16.29 -5.63 -0.92
N SER A 262 15.53 -5.60 0.16
CA SER A 262 14.07 -5.55 0.12
C SER A 262 13.58 -4.28 -0.57
N ALA A 263 12.34 -4.29 -1.08
CA ALA A 263 11.76 -3.10 -1.69
C ALA A 263 11.67 -1.93 -0.69
N GLU A 264 11.35 -2.24 0.57
CA GLU A 264 11.32 -1.27 1.67
C GLU A 264 12.69 -0.64 1.92
N ASP A 265 13.73 -1.46 2.07
CA ASP A 265 15.08 -0.96 2.34
C ASP A 265 15.62 -0.13 1.17
N ARG A 266 15.31 -0.50 -0.08
CA ARG A 266 15.65 0.32 -1.25
C ARG A 266 15.02 1.72 -1.17
N THR A 267 13.77 1.82 -0.72
CA THR A 267 13.12 3.12 -0.47
C THR A 267 13.85 3.88 0.64
N LYS A 268 14.23 3.22 1.74
CA LYS A 268 14.99 3.87 2.82
C LYS A 268 16.32 4.41 2.31
N TYR A 269 17.10 3.63 1.54
CA TYR A 269 18.34 4.09 0.95
C TYR A 269 18.13 5.30 0.04
N LEU A 270 17.13 5.27 -0.83
CA LEU A 270 16.78 6.40 -1.69
C LEU A 270 16.54 7.67 -0.87
N CYS A 271 15.75 7.57 0.20
CA CYS A 271 15.43 8.69 1.08
C CYS A 271 16.66 9.24 1.81
N PHE A 272 17.47 8.36 2.43
CA PHE A 272 18.62 8.80 3.22
C PHE A 272 19.81 9.24 2.36
N MET A 273 19.93 8.76 1.11
CA MET A 273 20.85 9.34 0.13
C MET A 273 20.46 10.78 -0.23
N GLY A 274 19.16 11.06 -0.38
CA GLY A 274 18.67 12.42 -0.64
C GLY A 274 19.01 13.40 0.47
N ILE A 275 18.78 13.01 1.73
CA ILE A 275 19.19 13.81 2.89
C ILE A 275 20.72 13.95 2.92
N TRP A 276 21.45 12.86 2.70
CA TRP A 276 22.91 12.86 2.75
C TRP A 276 23.49 13.89 1.78
N GLU A 277 23.09 13.88 0.51
CA GLU A 277 23.53 14.87 -0.49
C GLU A 277 23.23 16.32 -0.06
N LYS A 278 22.11 16.54 0.64
CA LYS A 278 21.71 17.86 1.12
C LYS A 278 22.53 18.32 2.33
N ILE A 279 22.85 17.43 3.27
CA ILE A 279 23.59 17.75 4.50
C ILE A 279 25.10 17.82 4.21
N ARG A 280 25.59 16.92 3.37
CA ARG A 280 27.01 16.69 3.06
C ARG A 280 27.31 16.99 1.60
N THR A 281 27.13 18.26 1.21
CA THR A 281 27.34 18.71 -0.16
C THR A 281 28.77 18.39 -0.64
N GLY A 282 28.89 17.56 -1.68
CA GLY A 282 30.17 17.17 -2.27
C GLY A 282 30.77 15.85 -1.76
N GLU A 283 30.17 15.22 -0.75
CA GLU A 283 30.58 13.89 -0.28
C GLU A 283 29.98 12.77 -1.15
N ASN A 284 30.61 11.59 -1.11
CA ASN A 284 30.16 10.46 -1.93
C ASN A 284 28.84 9.91 -1.38
N ARG A 285 27.74 10.11 -2.11
CA ARG A 285 26.40 9.57 -1.78
C ARG A 285 26.36 8.05 -1.55
N MET A 286 27.37 7.31 -2.04
CA MET A 286 27.49 5.87 -1.76
C MET A 286 27.90 5.56 -0.32
N GLU A 287 28.36 6.53 0.47
CA GLU A 287 28.75 6.29 1.87
C GLU A 287 27.59 5.81 2.73
N VAL A 288 26.36 6.26 2.44
CA VAL A 288 25.12 5.76 3.06
C VAL A 288 24.99 4.23 2.90
N PHE A 289 25.54 3.70 1.80
CA PHE A 289 25.50 2.29 1.47
C PHE A 289 26.76 1.54 1.93
N GLU A 290 27.94 2.12 1.73
CA GLU A 290 29.24 1.48 1.92
C GLU A 290 29.61 1.37 3.40
N ASN A 291 29.22 2.36 4.22
CA ASN A 291 29.47 2.32 5.66
C ASN A 291 28.51 1.35 6.36
N LYS A 292 29.05 0.29 6.97
CA LYS A 292 28.27 -0.76 7.67
C LYS A 292 27.42 -0.21 8.82
N ARG A 293 27.89 0.81 9.55
CA ARG A 293 27.14 1.42 10.67
C ARG A 293 25.95 2.20 10.13
N VAL A 294 26.15 3.02 9.10
CA VAL A 294 25.08 3.76 8.43
C VAL A 294 24.07 2.81 7.82
N ARG A 295 24.53 1.75 7.16
CA ARG A 295 23.69 0.69 6.59
C ARG A 295 22.73 0.10 7.63
N ASN A 296 23.28 -0.35 8.76
CA ASN A 296 22.50 -0.93 9.84
C ASN A 296 21.50 0.07 10.43
N MET A 297 21.84 1.36 10.48
CA MET A 297 20.92 2.40 10.95
C MET A 297 19.77 2.62 9.97
N VAL A 298 20.07 2.70 8.67
CA VAL A 298 19.08 2.89 7.60
C VAL A 298 18.11 1.70 7.56
N GLU A 299 18.61 0.47 7.52
CA GLU A 299 17.77 -0.74 7.45
C GLU A 299 16.89 -0.91 8.69
N ARG A 300 17.38 -0.53 9.88
CA ARG A 300 16.61 -0.58 11.14
C ARG A 300 15.73 0.64 11.39
N CYS A 301 15.75 1.64 10.51
CA CYS A 301 14.88 2.79 10.63
C CYS A 301 13.42 2.34 10.46
N ASP A 302 12.59 2.67 11.44
CA ASP A 302 11.14 2.42 11.44
C ASP A 302 10.36 3.48 10.66
N MET A 303 11.06 4.48 10.11
CA MET A 303 10.50 5.63 9.39
C MET A 303 9.56 6.49 10.27
N SER A 304 9.67 6.39 11.59
CA SER A 304 9.06 7.34 12.53
C SER A 304 9.80 8.67 12.54
N PHE A 305 9.20 9.70 13.13
CA PHE A 305 9.84 11.02 13.28
C PHE A 305 11.16 10.92 14.04
N MET A 306 11.17 10.15 15.13
CA MET A 306 12.38 9.94 15.93
C MET A 306 13.44 9.12 15.17
N GLY A 307 13.03 8.09 14.43
CA GLY A 307 13.93 7.28 13.61
C GLY A 307 14.63 8.11 12.54
N ILE A 308 13.87 8.88 11.77
CA ILE A 308 14.40 9.73 10.70
C ILE A 308 15.29 10.84 11.27
N ASN A 309 14.85 11.55 12.31
CA ASN A 309 15.64 12.64 12.91
C ASN A 309 16.94 12.16 13.51
N ARG A 310 16.95 11.00 14.16
CA ARG A 310 18.18 10.43 14.73
C ARG A 310 19.24 10.22 13.65
N ILE A 311 18.86 9.68 12.50
CA ILE A 311 19.78 9.47 11.38
C ILE A 311 20.22 10.82 10.80
N ALA A 312 19.29 11.76 10.62
CA ALA A 312 19.59 13.09 10.11
C ALA A 312 20.57 13.86 11.02
N GLU A 313 20.43 13.82 12.35
CA GLU A 313 21.38 14.46 13.28
C GLU A 313 22.77 13.83 13.20
N ILE A 314 22.87 12.50 13.11
CA ILE A 314 24.17 11.80 12.93
C ILE A 314 24.84 12.25 11.62
N PHE A 315 24.08 12.42 10.54
CA PHE A 315 24.62 12.94 9.28
C PHE A 315 25.13 14.39 9.44
N ARG A 316 24.49 15.23 10.26
CA ARG A 316 24.96 16.59 10.55
C ARG A 316 26.24 16.58 11.39
N GLU A 317 26.28 15.77 12.44
CA GLU A 317 27.40 15.69 13.38
C GLU A 317 28.67 15.10 12.75
N GLY A 318 28.53 14.16 11.81
CA GLY A 318 29.69 13.52 11.15
C GLY A 318 30.32 12.39 11.95
N ASP A 319 29.69 11.98 13.04
CA ASP A 319 30.10 10.86 13.88
C ASP A 319 29.73 9.52 13.21
N LEU A 320 30.46 9.21 12.15
CA LEU A 320 30.31 7.98 11.36
C LEU A 320 31.28 6.87 11.79
N TRP A 321 32.10 7.17 12.80
CA TRP A 321 33.19 6.34 13.30
C TRP A 321 32.89 5.84 14.72
#